data_AF-A0A399WT43-F1
#
_entry.id   AF-A0A399WT43-F1
#
_cell.length_a   1.000
_cell.length_b   1.000
_cell.length_c   1.000
_cell.angle_alpha   90.00
_cell.angle_beta   90.00
_cell.angle_gamma   90.00
#
_symmetry.space_group_name_H-M   'P 1'
#
loop_
_entity.id
_entity.type
_entity.pdbx_description
1 polymer ?
#
loop_
_entity_poly.entity_id
_entity_poly.type
_entity_poly.pdbx_seq_one_letter_code
_entity_poly.pdbx_strand_id
1 'polypeptide(L)'
;MRDLPADAFATAAKRLSVSEERYQILYEEFCSTFRAGQRVFILKITNGQRFLFVPYILFPITIGLGMLLIVFCANAVSGPERATNLVSPPGAGTTLHAAPEEPLPPETVQHMLREKGLFDSRRNPAGHGISHKYELQKNGRIVYDHASGLMWHQAGSRNDMNYQDAKDYISALNKERFAGYRDWRLPTLEEAISLTEPGKKNGDLYLDPIFDSRQRRVWTADLRKDGMAWTVWFDSGFCDYTYTDTNIRHYIRAVRTMLP
;
A
#
# COMPACT_ATOMS: atom_id res chain seq x y z
N MET A 1 21.57 21.18 -31.01
CA MET A 1 22.01 19.96 -30.31
C MET A 1 23.51 20.10 -30.11
N ARG A 2 23.96 20.31 -28.87
CA ARG A 2 25.40 20.31 -28.57
C ARG A 2 25.80 18.87 -28.32
N ASP A 3 26.92 18.47 -28.89
CA ASP A 3 27.48 17.13 -28.80
C ASP A 3 27.59 16.68 -27.34
N LEU A 4 27.07 15.48 -27.05
CA LEU A 4 27.34 14.82 -25.79
C LEU A 4 28.85 14.51 -25.72
N PRO A 5 29.52 14.79 -24.59
CA PRO A 5 30.95 14.48 -24.46
C PRO A 5 31.16 12.96 -24.58
N ALA A 6 32.15 12.55 -25.37
CA ALA A 6 32.52 11.16 -25.65
C ALA A 6 32.74 10.30 -24.39
N ASP A 7 32.97 10.95 -23.25
CA ASP A 7 33.21 10.32 -21.95
C ASP A 7 31.92 9.72 -21.36
N ALA A 8 30.76 10.34 -21.63
CA ALA A 8 29.46 9.79 -21.27
C ALA A 8 29.09 8.57 -22.13
N PHE A 9 29.58 8.54 -23.38
CA PHE A 9 29.39 7.47 -24.36
C PHE A 9 30.13 6.19 -23.95
N ALA A 10 31.39 6.29 -23.57
CA ALA A 10 32.18 5.16 -23.08
C ALA A 10 31.60 4.55 -21.78
N THR A 11 30.99 5.38 -20.92
CA THR A 11 30.48 4.95 -19.61
C THR A 11 29.16 4.17 -19.70
N ALA A 12 28.25 4.59 -20.60
CA ALA A 12 26.97 3.92 -20.80
C ALA A 12 27.12 2.58 -21.55
N ALA A 13 27.96 2.52 -22.58
CA ALA A 13 28.22 1.31 -23.35
C ALA A 13 28.84 0.19 -22.48
N LYS A 14 29.78 0.56 -21.60
CA LYS A 14 30.45 -0.38 -20.69
C LYS A 14 29.52 -1.00 -19.64
N ARG A 15 28.47 -0.27 -19.22
CA ARG A 15 27.47 -0.77 -18.24
C ARG A 15 26.45 -1.73 -18.85
N LEU A 16 26.23 -1.67 -20.16
CA LEU A 16 25.21 -2.48 -20.85
C LEU A 16 25.82 -3.67 -21.60
N SER A 17 27.16 -3.79 -21.65
CA SER A 17 27.87 -4.84 -22.41
C SER A 17 27.45 -4.92 -23.89
N VAL A 18 27.07 -3.78 -24.47
CA VAL A 18 26.67 -3.64 -25.89
C VAL A 18 27.83 -3.00 -26.65
N SER A 19 28.14 -3.48 -27.86
CA SER A 19 29.16 -2.85 -28.71
C SER A 19 28.73 -1.44 -29.12
N GLU A 20 29.69 -0.53 -29.28
CA GLU A 20 29.43 0.88 -29.65
C GLU A 20 28.61 0.99 -30.94
N GLU A 21 28.92 0.17 -31.95
CA GLU A 21 28.16 0.08 -33.20
C GLU A 21 26.67 -0.24 -32.97
N ARG A 22 26.39 -1.15 -32.04
CA ARG A 22 25.04 -1.61 -31.77
C ARG A 22 24.25 -0.60 -30.94
N TYR A 23 24.91 0.21 -30.11
CA TYR A 23 24.26 1.31 -29.41
C TYR A 23 23.87 2.45 -30.36
N GLN A 24 24.72 2.75 -31.35
CA GLN A 24 24.45 3.82 -32.32
C GLN A 24 23.21 3.51 -33.18
N ILE A 25 23.03 2.25 -33.56
CA ILE A 25 21.83 1.78 -34.27
C ILE A 25 20.57 2.01 -33.42
N LEU A 26 20.62 1.65 -32.13
CA LEU A 26 19.49 1.81 -31.21
C LEU A 26 19.16 3.29 -30.95
N TYR A 27 20.17 4.15 -30.96
CA TYR A 27 20.00 5.61 -30.83
C TYR A 27 19.32 6.23 -32.06
N GLU A 28 19.75 5.84 -33.27
CA GLU A 28 19.12 6.27 -34.53
C GLU A 28 17.65 5.81 -34.62
N GLU A 29 17.36 4.56 -34.23
CA GLU A 29 15.97 4.04 -34.15
C GLU A 29 15.12 4.81 -33.13
N PHE A 30 15.71 5.12 -31.96
CA PHE A 30 15.07 5.94 -30.93
C PHE A 30 14.73 7.35 -31.46
N CYS A 31 15.69 8.02 -32.10
CA CYS A 31 15.50 9.35 -32.66
C CYS A 31 14.46 9.38 -33.81
N SER A 32 14.46 8.37 -34.67
CA SER A 32 13.48 8.21 -35.76
C SER A 32 12.06 8.07 -35.23
N THR A 33 11.86 7.26 -34.21
CA THR A 33 10.53 6.96 -33.66
C THR A 33 9.99 8.10 -32.78
N PHE A 34 10.86 8.86 -32.12
CA PHE A 34 10.48 10.10 -31.44
C PHE A 34 9.96 11.16 -32.42
N ARG A 35 10.57 11.26 -33.61
CA ARG A 35 10.04 12.11 -34.70
C ARG A 35 8.68 11.63 -35.22
N ALA A 36 8.35 10.34 -35.04
CA ALA A 36 7.08 9.73 -35.45
C ALA A 36 5.97 9.74 -34.37
N GLY A 37 6.22 10.27 -33.17
CA GLY A 37 5.18 10.55 -32.17
C GLY A 37 4.64 9.35 -31.37
N GLN A 38 5.31 8.19 -31.36
CA GLN A 38 4.90 7.05 -30.52
C GLN A 38 5.34 7.21 -29.06
N ARG A 39 4.48 6.82 -28.10
CA ARG A 39 4.64 7.06 -26.65
C ARG A 39 5.22 5.88 -25.84
N VAL A 40 5.55 4.74 -26.45
CA VAL A 40 6.09 3.57 -25.73
C VAL A 40 7.14 2.86 -26.59
N PHE A 41 8.27 2.50 -25.97
CA PHE A 41 9.34 1.72 -26.59
C PHE A 41 9.54 0.38 -25.88
N ILE A 42 9.59 -0.71 -26.65
CA ILE A 42 10.03 -2.03 -26.18
C ILE A 42 11.27 -2.41 -26.99
N LEU A 43 12.43 -2.34 -26.35
CA LEU A 43 13.67 -2.79 -26.97
C LEU A 43 13.86 -4.29 -26.73
N LYS A 44 14.05 -5.06 -27.80
CA LYS A 44 14.30 -6.50 -27.73
C LYS A 44 15.76 -6.77 -28.10
N ILE A 45 16.60 -7.00 -27.09
CA ILE A 45 17.98 -7.41 -27.33
C ILE A 45 18.03 -8.93 -27.48
N THR A 46 18.92 -9.43 -28.34
CA THR A 46 19.19 -10.87 -28.51
C THR A 46 19.80 -11.43 -27.23
N ASN A 47 18.94 -11.80 -26.27
CA ASN A 47 19.11 -12.77 -25.18
C ASN A 47 17.84 -12.86 -24.31
N GLY A 48 16.66 -12.58 -24.88
CA GLY A 48 15.37 -12.76 -24.20
C GLY A 48 14.97 -11.66 -23.21
N GLN A 49 15.85 -10.72 -22.87
CA GLN A 49 15.51 -9.56 -22.03
C GLN A 49 14.73 -8.50 -22.82
N ARG A 50 13.67 -7.97 -22.21
CA ARG A 50 12.84 -6.87 -22.74
C ARG A 50 12.95 -5.68 -21.80
N PHE A 51 13.29 -4.52 -22.35
CA PHE A 51 13.35 -3.28 -21.60
C PHE A 51 12.19 -2.38 -22.01
N LEU A 52 11.45 -1.86 -21.02
CA LEU A 52 10.33 -0.93 -21.21
C LEU A 52 10.81 0.49 -20.84
N PHE A 53 10.75 1.40 -21.80
CA PHE A 53 11.00 2.82 -21.56
C PHE A 53 9.67 3.58 -21.57
N VAL A 54 9.35 4.25 -20.47
CA VAL A 54 8.17 5.11 -20.33
C VAL A 54 8.66 6.56 -20.14
N PRO A 55 8.47 7.46 -21.11
CA PRO A 55 8.93 8.84 -20.98
C PRO A 55 7.88 9.70 -20.26
N TYR A 56 8.16 10.13 -19.04
CA TYR A 56 7.43 11.17 -18.30
C TYR A 56 8.42 11.73 -17.26
N ILE A 57 8.72 13.03 -17.09
CA ILE A 57 8.11 14.33 -17.42
C ILE A 57 9.27 15.35 -17.52
N LEU A 58 9.36 16.12 -18.62
CA LEU A 58 10.22 17.31 -18.69
C LEU A 58 9.35 18.55 -18.43
N PHE A 59 9.29 19.03 -17.18
CA PHE A 59 9.00 20.44 -16.92
C PHE A 59 10.34 21.21 -16.92
N PRO A 60 10.40 22.42 -17.51
CA PRO A 60 11.67 23.12 -17.72
C PRO A 60 12.13 23.75 -16.41
N ILE A 61 13.09 23.12 -15.73
CA ILE A 61 13.96 23.81 -14.78
C ILE A 61 15.36 23.77 -15.35
N THR A 62 15.67 24.80 -16.14
CA THR A 62 17.03 25.22 -16.42
C THR A 62 17.65 25.79 -15.15
N ILE A 63 18.26 24.95 -14.31
CA ILE A 63 19.44 25.34 -13.54
C ILE A 63 20.37 24.13 -13.55
N GLY A 64 21.56 24.34 -14.12
CA GLY A 64 22.49 23.27 -14.43
C GLY A 64 22.95 22.50 -13.19
N LEU A 65 22.81 21.18 -13.25
CA LEU A 65 23.80 20.19 -12.79
C LEU A 65 23.28 18.80 -13.19
N GLY A 66 24.11 18.03 -13.90
CA GLY A 66 24.04 16.57 -14.05
C GLY A 66 22.69 15.90 -14.32
N MET A 67 22.39 15.61 -15.59
CA MET A 67 21.28 14.75 -15.99
C MET A 67 21.53 13.30 -15.49
N LEU A 68 20.90 12.90 -14.39
CA LEU A 68 20.99 11.55 -13.83
C LEU A 68 20.02 10.62 -14.56
N LEU A 69 20.53 9.86 -15.53
CA LEU A 69 19.81 8.73 -16.14
C LEU A 69 19.69 7.59 -15.13
N ILE A 70 18.52 7.48 -14.49
CA ILE A 70 18.18 6.32 -13.64
C ILE A 70 17.75 5.17 -14.56
N VAL A 71 18.67 4.26 -14.86
CA VAL A 71 18.37 2.98 -15.51
C VAL A 71 17.91 2.01 -14.42
N PHE A 72 16.62 1.68 -14.39
CA PHE A 72 16.11 0.57 -13.57
C PHE A 72 16.50 -0.76 -14.22
N CYS A 73 17.51 -1.44 -13.67
CA CYS A 73 17.77 -2.85 -13.96
C CYS A 73 16.77 -3.70 -13.18
N ALA A 74 15.66 -4.11 -13.81
CA ALA A 74 14.86 -5.21 -13.30
C ALA A 74 15.56 -6.53 -13.67
N ASN A 75 16.26 -7.13 -12.71
CA ASN A 75 16.74 -8.50 -12.87
C ASN A 75 15.51 -9.43 -12.95
N ALA A 76 15.29 -10.01 -14.13
CA ALA A 76 14.35 -11.09 -14.30
C ALA A 76 14.88 -12.32 -13.54
N VAL A 77 14.34 -12.57 -12.35
CA VAL A 77 14.50 -13.86 -11.68
C VAL A 77 13.71 -14.88 -12.49
N SER A 78 14.44 -15.76 -13.17
CA SER A 78 13.92 -16.97 -13.79
C SER A 78 13.32 -17.87 -12.71
N GLY A 79 11.99 -17.95 -12.64
CA GLY A 79 11.30 -18.95 -11.82
C GLY A 79 11.35 -20.33 -12.50
N PRO A 80 11.58 -21.43 -11.76
CA PRO A 80 11.30 -22.76 -12.28
C PRO A 80 9.80 -23.06 -12.20
N GLU A 81 9.40 -23.98 -13.06
CA GLU A 81 8.04 -24.40 -13.38
C GLU A 81 7.18 -24.79 -12.17
N ARG A 82 5.94 -24.29 -12.22
CA ARG A 82 4.67 -24.94 -11.85
C ARG A 82 4.78 -26.24 -11.03
N ALA A 83 4.68 -26.12 -9.72
CA ALA A 83 4.08 -27.17 -8.88
C ALA A 83 2.60 -26.81 -8.63
N THR A 84 1.77 -27.77 -8.98
CA THR A 84 0.32 -27.84 -8.93
C THR A 84 -0.27 -27.63 -7.54
N ASN A 85 -1.42 -26.94 -7.49
CA ASN A 85 -2.50 -27.10 -6.52
C ASN A 85 -2.13 -27.08 -5.02
N LEU A 86 -2.14 -25.88 -4.43
CA LEU A 86 -2.59 -25.72 -3.05
C LEU A 86 -3.97 -25.07 -3.08
N VAL A 87 -4.99 -25.93 -3.12
CA VAL A 87 -6.32 -25.56 -2.64
C VAL A 87 -6.13 -25.30 -1.14
N SER A 88 -6.21 -24.05 -0.72
CA SER A 88 -6.29 -23.72 0.70
C SER A 88 -7.53 -24.43 1.29
N PRO A 89 -7.41 -25.14 2.42
CA PRO A 89 -8.55 -25.80 3.02
C PRO A 89 -9.62 -24.76 3.39
N PRO A 90 -10.92 -25.05 3.19
CA PRO A 90 -11.97 -24.18 3.66
C PRO A 90 -12.01 -24.24 5.18
N GLY A 91 -11.62 -23.16 5.86
CA GLY A 91 -11.81 -23.01 7.31
C GLY A 91 -10.61 -22.55 8.14
N ALA A 92 -9.50 -22.11 7.54
CA ALA A 92 -8.46 -21.42 8.31
C ALA A 92 -8.86 -19.93 8.45
N GLY A 93 -9.31 -19.52 9.64
CA GLY A 93 -9.48 -18.11 9.95
C GLY A 93 -8.20 -17.35 9.66
N THR A 94 -8.30 -16.18 9.01
CA THR A 94 -7.13 -15.35 8.73
C THR A 94 -6.67 -14.77 10.06
N THR A 95 -5.65 -15.37 10.69
CA THR A 95 -5.08 -14.84 11.93
C THR A 95 -4.43 -13.49 11.63
N LEU A 96 -5.03 -12.43 12.16
CA LEU A 96 -4.51 -11.07 12.07
C LEU A 96 -3.63 -10.74 13.28
N HIS A 97 -2.55 -10.00 13.07
CA HIS A 97 -1.67 -9.59 14.16
C HIS A 97 -2.36 -8.54 15.05
N ALA A 98 -2.56 -8.89 16.33
CA ALA A 98 -3.25 -8.04 17.31
C ALA A 98 -2.30 -7.16 18.16
N ALA A 99 -1.00 -7.45 18.14
CA ALA A 99 0.01 -6.71 18.89
C ALA A 99 0.60 -5.59 18.00
N PRO A 100 0.61 -4.33 18.46
CA PRO A 100 1.25 -3.24 17.73
C PRO A 100 2.76 -3.42 17.60
N GLU A 101 3.32 -3.02 16.47
CA GLU A 101 4.75 -3.01 16.17
C GLU A 101 5.30 -1.57 16.08
N GLU A 102 6.47 -1.35 16.69
CA GLU A 102 7.17 -0.07 16.69
C GLU A 102 8.70 -0.28 16.63
N PRO A 103 9.38 0.17 15.55
CA PRO A 103 8.82 0.68 14.30
C PRO A 103 8.42 -0.46 13.34
N LEU A 104 7.26 -0.34 12.69
CA LEU A 104 6.82 -1.17 11.57
C LEU A 104 7.33 -0.58 10.23
N PRO A 105 8.31 -1.19 9.55
CA PRO A 105 8.91 -0.65 8.33
C PRO A 105 8.01 -0.83 7.08
N PRO A 106 8.07 0.08 6.07
CA PRO A 106 7.26 -0.04 4.85
C PRO A 106 7.48 -1.33 4.05
N GLU A 107 8.70 -1.88 4.06
CA GLU A 107 9.04 -3.16 3.45
C GLU A 107 8.29 -4.33 4.10
N THR A 108 8.19 -4.33 5.43
CA THR A 108 7.41 -5.31 6.20
C THR A 108 5.93 -5.20 5.84
N VAL A 109 5.39 -3.98 5.74
CA VAL A 109 4.00 -3.76 5.29
C VAL A 109 3.80 -4.28 3.88
N GLN A 110 4.71 -4.00 2.94
CA GLN A 110 4.61 -4.48 1.57
C GLN A 110 4.61 -6.02 1.48
N HIS A 111 5.42 -6.70 2.32
CA HIS A 111 5.44 -8.16 2.42
C HIS A 111 4.12 -8.68 2.98
N MET A 112 3.66 -8.15 4.12
CA MET A 112 2.42 -8.52 4.79
C MET A 112 1.21 -8.43 3.85
N LEU A 113 1.08 -7.33 3.10
CA LEU A 113 -0.01 -7.13 2.15
C LEU A 113 -0.05 -8.23 1.07
N ARG A 114 1.12 -8.61 0.54
CA ARG A 114 1.24 -9.64 -0.51
C ARG A 114 0.98 -11.02 0.04
N GLU A 115 1.61 -11.36 1.16
CA GLU A 115 1.52 -12.66 1.80
C GLU A 115 0.06 -13.00 2.18
N LYS A 116 -0.66 -12.02 2.72
CA LYS A 116 -2.04 -12.20 3.18
C LYS A 116 -3.10 -11.87 2.12
N GLY A 117 -2.69 -11.47 0.91
CA GLY A 117 -3.61 -11.09 -0.16
C GLY A 117 -4.48 -9.86 0.16
N LEU A 118 -4.06 -9.02 1.12
CA LEU A 118 -4.81 -7.83 1.53
C LEU A 118 -4.76 -6.77 0.44
N PHE A 119 -5.90 -6.17 0.15
CA PHE A 119 -6.00 -5.14 -0.88
C PHE A 119 -5.38 -3.83 -0.40
N ASP A 120 -4.54 -3.25 -1.27
CA ASP A 120 -4.05 -1.88 -1.15
C ASP A 120 -3.92 -1.33 -2.57
N SER A 121 -4.64 -0.26 -2.89
CA SER A 121 -4.74 0.27 -4.25
C SER A 121 -3.41 0.78 -4.82
N ARG A 122 -2.39 1.00 -3.98
CA ARG A 122 -1.04 1.43 -4.39
C ARG A 122 -0.03 0.27 -4.34
N ARG A 123 0.00 -0.48 -3.25
CA ARG A 123 1.05 -1.46 -2.91
C ARG A 123 0.67 -2.89 -3.26
N ASN A 124 -0.62 -3.20 -3.33
CA ASN A 124 -1.14 -4.52 -3.69
C ASN A 124 -2.51 -4.45 -4.41
N PRO A 125 -2.58 -3.83 -5.61
CA PRO A 125 -3.86 -3.61 -6.30
C PRO A 125 -4.53 -4.90 -6.79
N ALA A 126 -3.78 -6.02 -6.85
CA ALA A 126 -4.30 -7.34 -7.16
C ALA A 126 -4.71 -8.14 -5.91
N GLY A 127 -4.57 -7.57 -4.71
CA GLY A 127 -5.02 -8.19 -3.47
C GLY A 127 -6.54 -8.40 -3.50
N HIS A 128 -6.99 -9.58 -3.12
CA HIS A 128 -8.41 -9.93 -3.12
C HIS A 128 -9.14 -9.50 -1.84
N GLY A 129 -8.42 -9.00 -0.83
CA GLY A 129 -8.98 -8.64 0.48
C GLY A 129 -9.39 -9.88 1.29
N ILE A 130 -10.08 -9.69 2.39
CA ILE A 130 -10.64 -10.80 3.18
C ILE A 130 -12.11 -10.99 2.83
N SER A 131 -12.54 -12.24 2.68
CA SER A 131 -13.97 -12.57 2.59
C SER A 131 -14.60 -12.55 3.98
N HIS A 132 -14.96 -11.35 4.44
CA HIS A 132 -15.53 -11.14 5.77
C HIS A 132 -16.90 -11.78 5.95
N LYS A 133 -17.25 -12.06 7.21
CA LYS A 133 -18.56 -12.57 7.61
C LYS A 133 -19.06 -11.73 8.77
N TYR A 134 -19.67 -10.59 8.44
CA TYR A 134 -20.07 -9.62 9.44
C TYR A 134 -21.45 -9.92 10.06
N GLU A 135 -21.57 -9.62 11.34
CA GLU A 135 -22.80 -9.67 12.13
C GLU A 135 -22.93 -8.39 12.96
N LEU A 136 -24.08 -7.71 12.86
CA LEU A 136 -24.38 -6.59 13.75
C LEU A 136 -24.85 -7.08 15.11
N GLN A 137 -24.26 -6.53 16.17
CA GLN A 137 -24.61 -6.84 17.55
C GLN A 137 -24.88 -5.57 18.35
N LYS A 138 -25.48 -5.74 19.54
CA LYS A 138 -25.76 -4.65 20.50
C LYS A 138 -26.52 -3.48 19.85
N ASN A 139 -27.60 -3.79 19.13
CA ASN A 139 -28.43 -2.82 18.39
C ASN A 139 -27.64 -2.01 17.35
N GLY A 140 -26.75 -2.70 16.61
CA GLY A 140 -25.95 -2.10 15.53
C GLY A 140 -24.72 -1.31 16.00
N ARG A 141 -24.39 -1.34 17.30
CA ARG A 141 -23.24 -0.62 17.85
C ARG A 141 -21.91 -1.34 17.60
N ILE A 142 -21.96 -2.65 17.40
CA ILE A 142 -20.80 -3.51 17.16
C ILE A 142 -20.99 -4.25 15.85
N VAL A 143 -19.91 -4.36 15.07
CA VAL A 143 -19.78 -5.34 14.00
C VAL A 143 -18.87 -6.45 14.48
N TYR A 144 -19.37 -7.67 14.60
CA TYR A 144 -18.56 -8.86 14.81
C TYR A 144 -18.21 -9.47 13.46
N ASP A 145 -16.92 -9.67 13.20
CA ASP A 145 -16.45 -10.35 11.99
C ASP A 145 -16.03 -11.78 12.31
N HIS A 146 -16.84 -12.75 11.89
CA HIS A 146 -16.58 -14.17 12.10
C HIS A 146 -15.36 -14.69 11.32
N ALA A 147 -14.90 -13.97 10.29
CA ALA A 147 -13.73 -14.39 9.51
C ALA A 147 -12.40 -14.10 10.22
N SER A 148 -12.31 -12.95 10.92
CA SER A 148 -11.12 -12.52 11.66
C SER A 148 -11.21 -12.75 13.18
N GLY A 149 -12.41 -12.99 13.71
CA GLY A 149 -12.64 -13.08 15.16
C GLY A 149 -12.59 -11.72 15.88
N LEU A 150 -12.65 -10.61 15.13
CA LEU A 150 -12.58 -9.25 15.66
C LEU A 150 -13.95 -8.63 15.83
N MET A 151 -14.09 -7.79 16.85
CA MET A 151 -15.26 -6.93 17.05
C MET A 151 -14.87 -5.47 16.88
N TRP A 152 -15.67 -4.76 16.12
CA TRP A 152 -15.41 -3.40 15.70
C TRP A 152 -16.48 -2.44 16.23
N HIS A 153 -16.06 -1.25 16.64
CA HIS A 153 -16.96 -0.14 16.90
C HIS A 153 -17.56 0.35 15.56
N GLN A 154 -18.80 -0.03 15.28
CA GLN A 154 -19.44 0.12 13.97
C GLN A 154 -19.40 1.57 13.47
N ALA A 155 -19.72 2.51 14.37
CA ALA A 155 -19.86 3.92 14.04
C ALA A 155 -18.56 4.73 14.12
N GLY A 156 -17.45 4.10 14.54
CA GLY A 156 -16.19 4.76 14.90
C GLY A 156 -16.30 5.99 15.83
N SER A 157 -15.27 6.82 15.87
CA SER A 157 -15.34 8.12 16.54
C SER A 157 -16.25 9.09 15.77
N ARG A 158 -16.93 9.97 16.51
CA ARG A 158 -17.80 11.01 15.90
C ARG A 158 -17.01 12.08 15.15
N ASN A 159 -15.88 12.48 15.70
CA ASN A 159 -14.98 13.48 15.11
C ASN A 159 -13.63 12.83 14.81
N ASP A 160 -12.88 13.44 13.90
CA ASP A 160 -11.45 13.18 13.78
C ASP A 160 -10.71 13.77 14.98
N MET A 161 -9.48 13.31 15.22
CA MET A 161 -8.65 13.75 16.33
C MET A 161 -7.17 13.50 16.05
N ASN A 162 -6.29 14.18 16.79
CA ASN A 162 -4.86 13.88 16.73
C ASN A 162 -4.55 12.54 17.41
N TYR A 163 -3.32 12.05 17.27
CA TYR A 163 -2.96 10.72 17.75
C TYR A 163 -2.97 10.59 19.29
N GLN A 164 -2.74 11.67 20.03
CA GLN A 164 -2.82 11.63 21.50
C GLN A 164 -4.27 11.55 21.96
N ASP A 165 -5.14 12.40 21.39
CA ASP A 165 -6.59 12.37 21.62
C ASP A 165 -7.19 11.01 21.22
N ALA A 166 -6.63 10.34 20.21
CA ALA A 166 -7.01 8.98 19.82
C ALA A 166 -6.82 7.97 20.95
N LYS A 167 -5.70 8.05 21.68
CA LYS A 167 -5.43 7.19 22.83
C LYS A 167 -6.37 7.52 23.99
N ASP A 168 -6.66 8.80 24.20
CA ASP A 168 -7.58 9.25 25.23
C ASP A 168 -9.03 8.81 24.93
N TYR A 169 -9.43 8.84 23.66
CA TYR A 169 -10.72 8.31 23.19
C TYR A 169 -10.86 6.82 23.52
N ILE A 170 -9.83 6.00 23.26
CA ILE A 170 -9.85 4.57 23.62
C ILE A 170 -9.96 4.37 25.13
N SER A 171 -9.19 5.13 25.93
CA SER A 171 -9.26 5.12 27.39
C SER A 171 -10.67 5.47 27.89
N ALA A 172 -11.32 6.48 27.32
CA ALA A 172 -12.69 6.86 27.65
C ALA A 172 -13.69 5.76 27.29
N LEU A 173 -13.57 5.18 26.08
CA LEU A 173 -14.42 4.09 25.60
C LEU A 173 -14.39 2.88 26.55
N ASN A 174 -13.21 2.55 27.07
CA ASN A 174 -13.00 1.48 28.03
C ASN A 174 -13.53 1.83 29.43
N LYS A 175 -13.33 3.07 29.89
CA LYS A 175 -13.86 3.55 31.17
C LYS A 175 -15.39 3.46 31.20
N GLU A 176 -16.03 3.86 30.10
CA GLU A 176 -17.48 3.85 29.91
C GLU A 176 -18.08 2.45 29.69
N ARG A 177 -17.24 1.42 29.56
CA ARG A 177 -17.68 0.06 29.20
C ARG A 177 -18.50 0.05 27.91
N PHE A 178 -18.04 0.72 26.84
CA PHE A 178 -18.83 0.81 25.62
C PHE A 178 -19.30 -0.56 25.15
N ALA A 179 -20.62 -0.66 24.95
CA ALA A 179 -21.33 -1.89 24.56
C ALA A 179 -21.06 -3.12 25.47
N GLY A 180 -20.64 -2.86 26.72
CA GLY A 180 -20.35 -3.86 27.75
C GLY A 180 -18.87 -4.19 27.93
N TYR A 181 -17.97 -3.65 27.09
CA TYR A 181 -16.57 -4.09 26.99
C TYR A 181 -15.57 -3.02 27.44
N ARG A 182 -14.39 -3.45 27.90
CA ARG A 182 -13.32 -2.59 28.50
C ARG A 182 -11.95 -2.74 27.85
N ASP A 183 -11.89 -3.52 26.78
CA ASP A 183 -10.69 -4.00 26.10
C ASP A 183 -10.65 -3.49 24.64
N TRP A 184 -11.31 -2.35 24.39
CA TRP A 184 -11.18 -1.64 23.12
C TRP A 184 -9.76 -1.09 22.97
N ARG A 185 -9.25 -1.10 21.75
CA ARG A 185 -7.96 -0.57 21.38
C ARG A 185 -7.99 0.06 19.99
N LEU A 186 -6.93 0.79 19.67
CA LEU A 186 -6.63 1.10 18.27
C LEU A 186 -6.37 -0.22 17.52
N PRO A 187 -6.81 -0.34 16.26
CA PRO A 187 -6.48 -1.50 15.44
C PRO A 187 -5.01 -1.47 15.05
N THR A 188 -4.40 -2.63 14.86
CA THR A 188 -3.14 -2.68 14.12
C THR A 188 -3.38 -2.30 12.66
N LEU A 189 -2.31 -1.98 11.94
CA LEU A 189 -2.36 -1.69 10.51
C LEU A 189 -2.92 -2.89 9.75
N GLU A 190 -2.47 -4.09 10.09
CA GLU A 190 -2.95 -5.32 9.46
C GLU A 190 -4.46 -5.50 9.68
N GLU A 191 -4.95 -5.28 10.89
CA GLU A 191 -6.38 -5.35 11.18
C GLU A 191 -7.17 -4.27 10.43
N ALA A 192 -6.69 -3.02 10.44
CA ALA A 192 -7.40 -1.92 9.80
C ALA A 192 -7.42 -2.05 8.27
N ILE A 193 -6.30 -2.43 7.65
CA ILE A 193 -6.20 -2.58 6.19
C ILE A 193 -6.99 -3.80 5.72
N SER A 194 -7.18 -4.81 6.58
CA SER A 194 -8.02 -5.97 6.26
C SER A 194 -9.46 -5.61 5.90
N LEU A 195 -10.00 -4.52 6.47
CA LEU A 195 -11.34 -4.00 6.16
C LEU A 195 -11.44 -3.34 4.78
N THR A 196 -10.31 -3.15 4.08
CA THR A 196 -10.28 -2.46 2.80
C THR A 196 -10.67 -3.41 1.68
N GLU A 197 -11.66 -3.00 0.90
CA GLU A 197 -12.25 -3.79 -0.16
C GLU A 197 -11.59 -3.49 -1.52
N PRO A 198 -11.44 -4.45 -2.45
CA PRO A 198 -10.89 -4.18 -3.78
C PRO A 198 -11.69 -3.20 -4.65
N GLY A 199 -12.92 -2.89 -4.25
CA GLY A 199 -13.79 -1.93 -4.92
C GLY A 199 -14.51 -1.03 -3.92
N LYS A 200 -15.01 0.10 -4.42
CA LYS A 200 -15.81 1.02 -3.61
C LYS A 200 -17.19 0.40 -3.37
N LYS A 201 -17.49 0.04 -2.13
CA LYS A 201 -18.75 -0.63 -1.74
C LYS A 201 -19.68 0.28 -0.92
N ASN A 202 -19.13 1.19 -0.12
CA ASN A 202 -19.87 2.12 0.72
C ASN A 202 -19.76 3.55 0.16
N GLY A 203 -20.57 3.85 -0.85
CA GLY A 203 -20.49 5.10 -1.59
C GLY A 203 -19.16 5.19 -2.34
N ASP A 204 -18.33 6.17 -1.98
CA ASP A 204 -17.02 6.37 -2.59
C ASP A 204 -15.86 5.72 -1.82
N LEU A 205 -16.17 4.91 -0.80
CA LEU A 205 -15.21 4.24 0.08
C LEU A 205 -14.97 2.77 -0.30
N TYR A 206 -13.72 2.35 -0.22
CA TYR A 206 -13.25 0.96 -0.27
C TYR A 206 -13.50 0.24 1.07
N LEU A 207 -14.75 0.29 1.54
CA LEU A 207 -15.17 -0.24 2.84
C LEU A 207 -16.56 -0.85 2.70
N ASP A 208 -16.85 -1.90 3.47
CA ASP A 208 -18.18 -2.51 3.49
C ASP A 208 -19.26 -1.55 4.04
N PRO A 209 -20.48 -1.51 3.44
CA PRO A 209 -21.61 -0.69 3.90
C PRO A 209 -22.08 -0.94 5.33
N ILE A 210 -21.70 -2.06 5.95
CA ILE A 210 -22.04 -2.34 7.34
C ILE A 210 -21.43 -1.33 8.32
N PHE A 211 -20.32 -0.69 7.93
CA PHE A 211 -19.65 0.33 8.72
C PHE A 211 -20.17 1.74 8.40
N ASP A 212 -20.18 2.62 9.39
CA ASP A 212 -20.46 4.04 9.17
C ASP A 212 -19.37 4.65 8.25
N SER A 213 -19.81 5.42 7.26
CA SER A 213 -18.96 6.00 6.21
C SER A 213 -18.21 7.28 6.63
N ARG A 214 -18.41 7.76 7.86
CA ARG A 214 -17.74 8.96 8.39
C ARG A 214 -16.25 8.74 8.62
N GLN A 215 -15.83 7.54 9.01
CA GLN A 215 -14.42 7.23 9.28
C GLN A 215 -13.67 6.93 7.99
N ARG A 216 -13.47 7.98 7.17
CA ARG A 216 -12.83 7.88 5.86
C ARG A 216 -11.35 7.53 5.93
N ARG A 217 -10.67 7.98 7.00
CA ARG A 217 -9.26 7.68 7.30
C ARG A 217 -9.12 7.41 8.79
N VAL A 218 -8.38 6.38 9.16
CA VAL A 218 -8.27 5.95 10.55
C VAL A 218 -6.82 5.82 11.01
N TRP A 219 -6.60 6.17 12.28
CA TRP A 219 -5.36 5.87 12.99
C TRP A 219 -5.22 4.36 13.25
N THR A 220 -3.99 3.87 13.23
CA THR A 220 -3.63 2.51 13.67
C THR A 220 -2.67 2.60 14.86
N ALA A 221 -2.51 1.50 15.59
CA ALA A 221 -1.59 1.40 16.71
C ALA A 221 -0.12 1.28 16.28
N ASP A 222 0.15 0.79 15.07
CA ASP A 222 1.51 0.58 14.56
C ASP A 222 2.20 1.90 14.22
N LEU A 223 3.45 2.01 14.68
CA LEU A 223 4.25 3.22 14.56
C LEU A 223 5.39 3.01 13.57
N ARG A 224 5.82 4.09 12.92
CA ARG A 224 7.06 4.15 12.15
C ARG A 224 8.13 4.86 12.98
N LYS A 225 9.32 4.96 12.40
CA LYS A 225 10.37 5.85 12.91
C LYS A 225 9.87 7.31 12.94
N ASP A 226 10.53 8.12 13.76
CA ASP A 226 10.39 9.58 13.79
C ASP A 226 8.99 10.10 14.15
N GLY A 227 8.27 9.38 15.03
CA GLY A 227 6.98 9.84 15.57
C GLY A 227 5.85 9.82 14.55
N MET A 228 5.93 8.93 13.56
CA MET A 228 4.85 8.69 12.60
C MET A 228 4.02 7.47 13.00
N ALA A 229 2.72 7.49 12.72
CA ALA A 229 1.84 6.33 12.84
C ALA A 229 1.36 5.88 11.46
N TRP A 230 1.10 4.59 11.32
CA TRP A 230 0.38 4.06 10.17
C TRP A 230 -1.11 4.46 10.24
N THR A 231 -1.72 4.51 9.07
CA THR A 231 -3.10 4.92 8.84
C THR A 231 -3.69 4.16 7.67
N VAL A 232 -5.01 4.00 7.66
CA VAL A 232 -5.74 3.38 6.55
C VAL A 232 -6.74 4.37 5.99
N TRP A 233 -6.70 4.57 4.67
CA TRP A 233 -7.47 5.59 3.96
C TRP A 233 -8.53 4.91 3.10
N PHE A 234 -9.71 4.68 3.67
CA PHE A 234 -10.82 4.01 2.97
C PHE A 234 -11.36 4.83 1.78
N ASP A 235 -11.18 6.15 1.77
CA ASP A 235 -11.51 7.01 0.63
C ASP A 235 -10.61 6.77 -0.59
N SER A 236 -9.43 6.18 -0.36
CA SER A 236 -8.40 5.96 -1.37
C SER A 236 -8.00 4.49 -1.56
N GLY A 237 -8.39 3.62 -0.62
CA GLY A 237 -8.18 2.18 -0.67
C GLY A 237 -6.75 1.72 -0.39
N PHE A 238 -5.95 2.48 0.36
CA PHE A 238 -4.57 2.11 0.70
C PHE A 238 -4.21 2.48 2.14
N CYS A 239 -3.09 1.94 2.62
CA CYS A 239 -2.43 2.37 3.85
C CYS A 239 -1.27 3.34 3.57
N ASP A 240 -1.07 4.27 4.50
CA ASP A 240 0.07 5.18 4.49
C ASP A 240 0.44 5.57 5.92
N TYR A 241 1.50 6.34 6.09
CA TYR A 241 1.92 6.83 7.40
C TYR A 241 1.95 8.36 7.44
N THR A 242 1.76 8.91 8.62
CA THR A 242 1.75 10.36 8.86
C THR A 242 2.29 10.68 10.24
N TYR A 243 2.73 11.92 10.46
CA TYR A 243 3.17 12.38 11.77
C TYR A 243 2.04 12.30 12.80
N THR A 244 2.41 11.97 14.04
CA THR A 244 1.51 11.90 15.21
C THR A 244 1.31 13.25 15.90
N ASP A 245 1.71 14.34 15.24
CA ASP A 245 1.57 15.69 15.75
C ASP A 245 0.10 16.15 15.81
N THR A 246 -0.12 17.34 16.38
CA THR A 246 -1.45 17.88 16.64
C THR A 246 -2.18 18.40 15.40
N ASN A 247 -1.49 18.58 14.27
CA ASN A 247 -2.06 19.12 13.03
C ASN A 247 -2.71 18.03 12.17
N ILE A 248 -2.29 16.78 12.34
CA ILE A 248 -2.87 15.66 11.61
C ILE A 248 -4.04 15.08 12.41
N ARG A 249 -5.17 14.88 11.72
CA ARG A 249 -6.40 14.39 12.32
C ARG A 249 -6.96 13.24 11.51
N HIS A 250 -7.22 12.12 12.18
CA HIS A 250 -7.91 10.97 11.63
C HIS A 250 -8.95 10.44 12.61
N TYR A 251 -9.87 9.64 12.10
CA TYR A 251 -10.90 9.02 12.93
C TYR A 251 -10.38 7.77 13.62
N ILE A 252 -11.17 7.25 14.57
CA ILE A 252 -10.91 5.98 15.24
C ILE A 252 -11.95 4.97 14.83
N ARG A 253 -11.52 3.77 14.45
CA ARG A 253 -12.38 2.59 14.38
C ARG A 253 -11.85 1.57 15.37
N ALA A 254 -12.30 1.69 16.62
CA ALA A 254 -11.82 0.86 17.71
C ALA A 254 -12.13 -0.61 17.44
N VAL A 255 -11.20 -1.47 17.83
CA VAL A 255 -11.31 -2.92 17.69
C VAL A 255 -11.08 -3.58 19.04
N ARG A 256 -11.63 -4.77 19.23
CA ARG A 256 -11.29 -5.69 20.31
C ARG A 256 -11.22 -7.12 19.78
N THR A 257 -10.39 -7.93 20.41
CA THR A 257 -10.25 -9.35 20.11
C THR A 257 -11.14 -10.15 21.04
N MET A 258 -11.83 -11.17 20.53
CA MET A 258 -12.49 -12.15 21.40
C MET A 258 -11.41 -13.02 22.05
N LEU A 259 -11.26 -12.91 23.36
CA LEU A 259 -10.51 -13.94 24.09
C LEU A 259 -11.32 -15.24 24.01
N PRO A 260 -10.68 -16.37 23.68
CA PRO A 260 -11.33 -17.69 23.66
C PRO A 260 -11.87 -18.09 25.03
#